data_AF-A0A7K1TBD2-F1
#
_entry.id   AF-A0A7K1TBD2-F1
#
_cell.length_a   1.000
_cell.length_b   1.000
_cell.length_c   1.000
_cell.angle_alpha   90.00
_cell.angle_beta   90.00
_cell.angle_gamma   90.00
#
_symmetry.space_group_name_H-M   'P 1'
#
loop_
_entity.id
_entity.type
_entity.pdbx_description
1 polymer ?
#
loop_
_entity_poly.entity_id
_entity_poly.type
_entity_poly.pdbx_seq_one_letter_code
_entity_poly.pdbx_strand_id
1 'polypeptide(L)'
;MATLLHSSISVGHLLAALVALAAGTSILVLPKGTRRHRLLGRVYVGSMSALLLTAFQLYFLFGRFGIVHWGAVGSSLALFVGVGAVCCRRVVAAWQRWHYLGMGASVTGLYAAFAVESTYRLFPPSYFWGEALGLAAAVFMLGGVLLYRHAPAAA
;
A
#
# COMPACT_ATOMS: atom_id res chain seq x y z
N MET A 1 9.15 -9.54 -24.11
CA MET A 1 9.35 -9.61 -22.65
C MET A 1 9.44 -8.17 -22.15
N ALA A 2 8.44 -7.68 -21.40
CA ALA A 2 8.44 -6.30 -20.92
C ALA A 2 9.56 -6.14 -19.88
N THR A 3 10.57 -5.34 -20.19
CA THR A 3 11.71 -5.13 -19.30
C THR A 3 11.25 -4.27 -18.12
N LEU A 4 11.42 -4.75 -16.88
CA LEU A 4 11.03 -4.05 -15.64
C LEU A 4 11.59 -2.60 -15.52
N LEU A 5 12.63 -2.28 -16.31
CA LEU A 5 13.45 -1.08 -16.20
C LEU A 5 13.40 -0.27 -17.51
N HIS A 6 12.22 0.19 -17.91
CA HIS A 6 12.07 1.03 -19.12
C HIS A 6 12.47 2.50 -18.89
N SER A 7 12.52 2.96 -17.63
CA SER A 7 12.83 4.35 -17.27
C SER A 7 13.34 4.48 -15.83
N SER A 8 14.01 5.60 -15.52
CA SER A 8 14.41 5.94 -14.15
C SER A 8 13.23 5.97 -13.18
N ILE A 9 12.05 6.40 -13.65
CA ILE A 9 10.79 6.36 -12.89
C ILE A 9 10.40 4.92 -12.55
N SER A 10 10.51 3.99 -13.50
CA SER A 10 10.19 2.57 -13.28
C SER A 10 11.14 1.92 -12.27
N VAL A 11 12.44 2.26 -12.34
CA VAL A 11 13.44 1.78 -11.37
C VAL A 11 13.13 2.34 -9.98
N GLY A 12 12.87 3.65 -9.88
CA GLY A 12 12.51 4.30 -8.63
C GLY A 12 11.23 3.72 -8.02
N HIS A 13 10.22 3.45 -8.85
CA HIS A 13 8.98 2.80 -8.46
C HIS A 13 9.23 1.41 -7.86
N LEU A 14 10.01 0.57 -8.54
CA LEU A 14 10.34 -0.78 -8.07
C LEU A 14 11.11 -0.75 -6.74
N LEU A 15 12.14 0.10 -6.63
CA LEU A 15 12.91 0.23 -5.39
C LEU A 15 12.03 0.74 -4.23
N ALA A 16 11.19 1.74 -4.49
CA ALA A 16 10.23 2.23 -3.51
C ALA A 16 9.25 1.14 -3.08
N ALA A 17 8.76 0.31 -4.02
CA ALA A 17 7.87 -0.81 -3.74
C ALA A 17 8.53 -1.83 -2.81
N LEU A 18 9.77 -2.22 -3.10
CA LEU A 18 10.51 -3.21 -2.30
C LEU A 18 10.77 -2.70 -0.87
N VAL A 19 11.18 -1.44 -0.73
CA VAL A 19 11.39 -0.82 0.59
C VAL A 19 10.07 -0.70 1.35
N ALA A 20 8.98 -0.27 0.67
CA ALA A 20 7.66 -0.16 1.28
C ALA A 20 7.13 -1.53 1.73
N LEU A 21 7.33 -2.58 0.94
CA LEU A 21 6.93 -3.95 1.31
C LEU A 21 7.71 -4.42 2.53
N ALA A 22 9.03 -4.30 2.54
CA ALA A 22 9.86 -4.72 3.66
C ALA A 22 9.54 -3.94 4.95
N ALA A 23 9.44 -2.61 4.87
CA ALA A 23 9.11 -1.76 6.01
C ALA A 23 7.67 -2.00 6.49
N GLY A 24 6.70 -2.06 5.58
CA GLY A 24 5.28 -2.31 5.87
C GLY A 24 5.08 -3.63 6.60
N THR A 25 5.66 -4.71 6.07
CA THR A 25 5.65 -6.04 6.71
C THR A 25 6.22 -5.98 8.12
N SER A 26 7.38 -5.33 8.28
CA SER A 26 8.07 -5.23 9.57
C SER A 26 7.25 -4.46 10.60
N ILE A 27 6.56 -3.39 10.21
CA ILE A 27 5.74 -2.58 11.12
C ILE A 27 4.55 -3.37 11.66
N LEU A 28 4.00 -4.31 10.88
CA LEU A 28 2.87 -5.15 11.31
C LEU A 28 3.22 -6.02 12.51
N VAL A 29 4.42 -6.61 12.55
CA VAL A 29 4.87 -7.53 13.61
C VAL A 29 5.54 -6.82 14.79
N LEU A 30 5.97 -5.57 14.64
CA LEU A 30 6.63 -4.85 15.72
C LEU A 30 5.66 -4.34 16.80
N PRO A 31 6.08 -4.32 18.08
CA PRO A 31 5.36 -3.64 19.13
C PRO A 31 5.14 -2.15 18.78
N LYS A 32 3.88 -1.72 18.85
CA LYS A 32 3.46 -0.38 18.43
C LYS A 32 4.00 0.69 19.38
N GLY A 33 4.24 1.89 18.86
CA GLY A 33 4.72 3.02 19.68
C GLY A 33 6.19 2.93 20.13
N THR A 34 6.94 1.88 19.77
CA THR A 34 8.38 1.79 20.06
C THR A 34 9.21 2.71 19.15
N ARG A 35 10.48 2.97 19.53
CA ARG A 35 11.42 3.71 18.66
C ARG A 35 11.59 3.03 17.29
N ARG A 36 11.69 1.69 17.27
CA ARG A 36 11.79 0.88 16.05
C ARG A 36 10.54 1.00 15.18
N HIS A 37 9.35 0.89 15.78
CA HIS A 37 8.08 1.09 15.06
C HIS A 37 7.99 2.47 14.41
N ARG A 38 8.38 3.54 15.13
CA ARG A 38 8.36 4.91 14.58
C ARG A 38 9.38 5.10 13.45
N LEU A 39 10.59 4.53 13.58
CA LEU A 39 11.61 4.63 12.54
C LEU A 39 11.16 3.93 11.27
N LEU A 40 10.77 2.66 11.35
CA LEU A 40 10.29 1.91 10.19
C LEU A 40 9.00 2.52 9.63
N GLY A 41 8.11 3.05 10.49
CA GLY A 41 6.93 3.81 10.07
C GLY A 41 7.28 4.99 9.16
N ARG A 42 8.33 5.76 9.48
CA ARG A 42 8.80 6.85 8.60
C ARG A 42 9.40 6.33 7.30
N VAL A 43 10.17 5.24 7.36
CA VAL A 43 10.72 4.58 6.15
C VAL A 43 9.59 4.12 5.23
N TYR A 44 8.56 3.48 5.79
CA TYR A 44 7.36 3.07 5.06
C TYR A 44 6.62 4.27 4.46
N VAL A 45 6.34 5.32 5.23
CA VAL A 45 5.62 6.50 4.71
C VAL A 45 6.41 7.16 3.58
N GLY A 46 7.74 7.31 3.71
CA GLY A 46 8.59 7.88 2.68
C GLY A 46 8.63 7.03 1.40
N SER A 47 8.87 5.74 1.53
CA SER A 47 8.90 4.80 0.40
C SER A 47 7.54 4.64 -0.27
N MET A 48 6.46 4.52 0.50
CA MET A 48 5.09 4.45 -0.02
C MET A 48 4.70 5.74 -0.75
N SER A 49 5.09 6.91 -0.25
CA SER A 49 4.85 8.18 -0.95
C SER A 49 5.57 8.22 -2.30
N ALA A 50 6.85 7.82 -2.34
CA ALA A 50 7.60 7.75 -3.60
C ALA A 50 7.00 6.73 -4.57
N LEU A 51 6.55 5.58 -4.06
CA LEU A 51 5.85 4.55 -4.83
C LEU A 51 4.57 5.10 -5.48
N LEU A 52 3.73 5.79 -4.69
CA LEU A 52 2.48 6.36 -5.16
C LEU A 52 2.70 7.47 -6.19
N LEU A 53 3.65 8.38 -5.95
CA LEU A 53 3.99 9.45 -6.87
C LEU A 53 4.48 8.92 -8.22
N THR A 54 5.31 7.87 -8.20
CA THR A 54 5.79 7.23 -9.43
C THR A 54 4.68 6.41 -10.10
N ALA A 55 3.76 5.79 -9.35
CA ALA A 55 2.61 5.07 -9.91
C ALA A 55 1.76 5.96 -10.83
N PHE A 56 1.50 7.22 -10.43
CA PHE A 56 0.74 8.18 -11.24
C PHE A 56 1.47 8.68 -12.50
N GLN A 57 2.74 8.32 -12.68
CA GLN A 57 3.54 8.65 -13.86
C GLN A 57 3.71 7.46 -14.81
N LEU A 58 3.28 6.25 -14.41
CA LEU A 58 3.49 5.03 -15.15
C LEU A 58 2.21 4.58 -15.87
N TYR A 59 2.21 4.71 -17.19
CA TYR A 59 1.06 4.40 -18.05
C TYR A 59 1.23 3.12 -18.89
N PHE A 60 2.26 2.32 -18.64
CA PHE A 60 2.65 1.20 -19.51
C PHE A 60 1.59 0.10 -19.67
N LEU A 61 0.76 -0.16 -18.65
CA LEU A 61 -0.26 -1.22 -18.70
C LEU A 61 -1.47 -0.88 -19.58
N PHE A 62 -1.94 0.37 -19.56
CA PHE A 62 -3.20 0.76 -20.20
C PHE A 62 -3.05 1.93 -21.19
N GLY A 63 -1.87 2.55 -21.28
CA GLY A 63 -1.61 3.78 -22.04
C GLY A 63 -2.35 5.02 -21.52
N ARG A 64 -3.13 4.88 -20.45
CA ARG A 64 -3.98 5.92 -19.85
C ARG A 64 -4.22 5.63 -18.37
N PHE A 65 -4.82 6.59 -17.66
CA PHE A 65 -5.25 6.39 -16.29
C PHE A 65 -6.24 5.22 -16.21
N GLY A 66 -5.95 4.23 -15.37
CA GLY A 66 -6.65 2.95 -15.36
C GLY A 66 -6.88 2.42 -13.95
N ILE A 67 -7.34 1.17 -13.85
CA ILE A 67 -7.73 0.56 -12.57
C ILE A 67 -6.60 0.54 -11.53
N VAL A 68 -5.36 0.32 -11.95
CA VAL A 68 -4.18 0.38 -11.06
C VAL A 68 -3.93 1.78 -10.50
N HIS A 69 -4.26 2.83 -11.26
CA HIS A 69 -4.16 4.22 -10.78
C HIS A 69 -5.26 4.53 -9.75
N TRP A 70 -6.48 4.01 -9.95
CA TRP A 70 -7.53 4.08 -8.92
C TRP A 70 -7.12 3.34 -7.63
N GLY A 71 -6.42 2.21 -7.75
CA GLY A 71 -5.79 1.54 -6.62
C GLY A 71 -4.75 2.43 -5.90
N ALA A 72 -3.94 3.16 -6.65
CA ALA A 72 -3.00 4.14 -6.10
C ALA A 72 -3.73 5.31 -5.40
N VAL A 73 -4.87 5.79 -5.93
CA VAL A 73 -5.70 6.81 -5.26
C VAL A 73 -6.19 6.29 -3.91
N GLY A 74 -6.79 5.09 -3.88
CA GLY A 74 -7.26 4.49 -2.62
C GLY A 74 -6.14 4.29 -1.61
N SER A 75 -4.98 3.84 -2.06
CA SER A 75 -3.79 3.66 -1.22
C SER A 75 -3.23 5.00 -0.70
N SER A 76 -3.31 6.07 -1.50
CA SER A 76 -2.94 7.43 -1.09
C SER A 76 -3.88 7.94 0.00
N LEU A 77 -5.19 7.78 -0.18
CA LEU A 77 -6.19 8.15 0.83
C LEU A 77 -5.96 7.42 2.14
N ALA A 78 -5.72 6.10 2.10
CA ALA A 78 -5.41 5.31 3.29
C ALA A 78 -4.15 5.81 4.01
N LEU A 79 -3.08 6.09 3.25
CA LEU A 79 -1.84 6.65 3.79
C LEU A 79 -2.08 8.02 4.45
N PHE A 80 -2.84 8.90 3.80
CA PHE A 80 -3.19 10.22 4.34
C PHE A 80 -4.04 10.13 5.60
N VAL A 81 -5.00 9.22 5.67
CA VAL A 81 -5.76 8.97 6.91
C VAL A 81 -4.82 8.52 8.02
N GLY A 82 -3.92 7.57 7.73
CA GLY A 82 -2.99 7.02 8.71
C GLY A 82 -2.01 8.06 9.27
N VAL A 83 -1.37 8.83 8.39
CA VAL A 83 -0.41 9.87 8.76
C VAL A 83 -1.12 11.08 9.37
N GLY A 84 -2.22 11.52 8.75
CA GLY A 84 -3.03 12.65 9.19
C GLY A 84 -3.55 12.48 10.61
N ALA A 85 -3.97 11.26 10.99
CA ALA A 85 -4.39 10.96 12.35
C ALA A 85 -3.27 11.25 13.38
N VAL A 86 -2.03 10.89 13.09
CA VAL A 86 -0.90 11.17 14.00
C VAL A 86 -0.54 12.65 14.03
N CYS A 87 -0.54 13.32 12.89
CA CYS A 87 -0.27 14.75 12.79
C CYS A 87 -1.32 15.57 13.56
N CYS A 88 -2.58 15.17 13.48
CA CYS A 88 -3.72 15.82 14.11
C CYS A 88 -4.15 15.18 15.43
N ARG A 89 -3.26 14.43 16.09
CA ARG A 89 -3.57 13.67 17.33
C ARG A 89 -4.10 14.50 18.50
N ARG A 90 -3.89 15.82 18.48
CA ARG A 90 -4.39 16.74 19.52
C ARG A 90 -5.87 17.11 19.32
N VAL A 91 -6.40 16.95 18.11
CA VAL A 91 -7.76 17.35 17.73
C VAL A 91 -8.65 16.17 17.33
N VAL A 92 -8.06 15.06 16.87
CA VAL A 92 -8.79 13.85 16.50
C VAL A 92 -8.89 12.93 17.73
N ALA A 93 -10.07 12.83 18.33
CA ALA A 93 -10.30 12.03 19.54
C ALA A 93 -9.85 10.56 19.39
N ALA A 94 -10.25 9.91 18.29
CA ALA A 94 -9.91 8.51 18.00
C ALA A 94 -8.65 8.35 17.12
N TRP A 95 -7.65 9.23 17.26
CA TRP A 95 -6.49 9.27 16.35
C TRP A 95 -5.75 7.94 16.27
N GLN A 96 -5.69 7.16 17.35
CA GLN A 96 -5.03 5.85 17.34
C GLN A 96 -5.76 4.86 16.44
N ARG A 97 -7.10 4.86 16.48
CA ARG A 97 -7.95 4.02 15.63
C ARG A 97 -7.83 4.44 14.16
N TRP A 98 -7.85 5.75 13.88
CA TRP A 98 -7.68 6.26 12.52
C TRP A 98 -6.28 5.99 11.98
N HIS A 99 -5.24 6.13 12.80
CA HIS A 99 -3.88 5.74 12.44
C HIS A 99 -3.80 4.24 12.12
N TYR A 100 -4.37 3.40 12.98
CA TYR A 100 -4.42 1.95 12.80
C TYR A 100 -5.12 1.57 11.49
N LEU A 101 -6.33 2.10 11.25
CA LEU A 101 -7.12 1.80 10.05
C LEU A 101 -6.44 2.32 8.78
N GLY A 102 -5.97 3.57 8.79
CA GLY A 102 -5.33 4.17 7.61
C GLY A 102 -4.01 3.50 7.26
N MET A 103 -3.12 3.31 8.23
CA MET A 103 -1.85 2.61 7.97
C MET A 103 -2.06 1.14 7.61
N GLY A 104 -3.00 0.47 8.28
CA GLY A 104 -3.35 -0.92 7.99
C GLY A 104 -3.95 -1.12 6.60
N ALA A 105 -4.88 -0.23 6.21
CA ALA A 105 -5.46 -0.23 4.86
C ALA A 105 -4.42 0.12 3.79
N SER A 106 -3.48 1.04 4.09
CA SER A 106 -2.38 1.39 3.19
C SER A 106 -1.47 0.18 2.93
N VAL A 107 -1.08 -0.56 3.97
CA VAL A 107 -0.26 -1.79 3.82
C VAL A 107 -1.04 -2.88 3.09
N THR A 108 -2.34 -3.03 3.37
CA THR A 108 -3.21 -3.98 2.65
C THR A 108 -3.28 -3.64 1.16
N GLY A 109 -3.46 -2.36 0.82
CA GLY A 109 -3.45 -1.87 -0.55
C GLY A 109 -2.11 -2.11 -1.25
N LEU A 110 -0.98 -1.97 -0.55
CA LEU A 110 0.34 -2.30 -1.07
C LEU A 110 0.47 -3.77 -1.45
N TYR A 111 0.00 -4.70 -0.60
CA TYR A 111 0.00 -6.13 -0.94
C TYR A 111 -0.95 -6.46 -2.09
N ALA A 112 -2.13 -5.83 -2.13
CA ALA A 112 -3.08 -6.04 -3.22
C ALA A 112 -2.49 -5.56 -4.56
N ALA A 113 -1.84 -4.39 -4.56
CA ALA A 113 -1.14 -3.86 -5.74
C ALA A 113 0.00 -4.79 -6.17
N PHE A 114 0.79 -5.32 -5.24
CA PHE A 114 1.84 -6.29 -5.54
C PHE A 114 1.29 -7.58 -6.16
N ALA A 115 0.19 -8.13 -5.64
CA ALA A 115 -0.45 -9.33 -6.18
C ALA A 115 -1.00 -9.10 -7.60
N VAL A 116 -1.68 -7.97 -7.82
CA VAL A 116 -2.18 -7.55 -9.13
C VAL A 116 -1.03 -7.37 -10.13
N GLU A 117 0.02 -6.66 -9.74
CA GLU A 117 1.20 -6.42 -10.58
C GLU A 117 1.92 -7.71 -10.95
N SER A 118 2.02 -8.65 -10.01
CA SER A 118 2.59 -9.98 -10.26
C SER A 118 1.77 -10.75 -11.29
N THR A 119 0.45 -10.57 -11.29
CA THR A 119 -0.44 -11.19 -12.28
C THR A 119 -0.12 -10.70 -13.70
N TYR A 120 0.01 -9.39 -13.88
CA TYR A 120 0.35 -8.79 -15.18
C TYR A 120 1.73 -9.20 -15.73
N ARG A 121 2.62 -9.66 -14.85
CA ARG A 121 4.00 -10.03 -15.21
C ARG A 121 4.19 -11.53 -15.42
N LEU A 122 3.49 -12.35 -14.65
CA LEU A 122 3.73 -13.80 -14.59
C LEU A 122 2.70 -14.62 -15.39
N PHE A 123 1.52 -14.06 -15.66
CA PHE A 123 0.44 -14.78 -16.34
C PHE A 123 0.21 -14.29 -17.77
N PRO A 124 -0.44 -15.09 -18.63
CA PRO A 124 -0.90 -14.64 -19.95
C PRO A 124 -2.01 -13.58 -19.84
N PRO A 125 -2.12 -12.64 -20.81
CA PRO A 125 -3.12 -11.58 -20.78
C PRO A 125 -4.59 -12.02 -20.67
N SER A 126 -4.90 -13.24 -21.12
CA SER A 126 -6.24 -13.83 -21.04
C SER A 126 -6.75 -14.01 -19.61
N TYR A 127 -5.85 -14.12 -18.62
CA TYR A 127 -6.20 -14.39 -17.22
C TYR A 127 -6.19 -13.13 -16.34
N PHE A 128 -5.73 -12.00 -16.88
CA PHE A 128 -5.47 -10.79 -16.10
C PHE A 128 -6.66 -10.32 -15.27
N TRP A 129 -7.85 -10.22 -15.85
CA TRP A 129 -9.00 -9.67 -15.13
C TRP A 129 -9.48 -10.57 -14.01
N GLY A 130 -9.64 -11.87 -14.26
CA GLY A 130 -10.11 -12.82 -13.25
C GLY A 130 -9.12 -12.96 -12.10
N GLU A 131 -7.85 -13.21 -12.43
CA GLU A 131 -6.81 -13.44 -11.42
C GLU A 131 -6.45 -12.17 -10.67
N ALA A 132 -6.30 -11.02 -11.34
CA ALA A 132 -5.96 -9.78 -10.65
C ALA A 132 -7.10 -9.33 -9.72
N LEU A 133 -8.36 -9.38 -10.17
CA LEU A 133 -9.50 -9.02 -9.32
C LEU A 133 -9.68 -10.03 -8.18
N GLY A 134 -9.55 -11.34 -8.46
CA GLY A 134 -9.66 -12.39 -7.47
C GLY A 134 -8.60 -12.30 -6.38
N LEU A 135 -7.32 -12.14 -6.77
CA LEU A 135 -6.21 -11.98 -5.82
C LEU A 135 -6.30 -10.66 -5.05
N ALA A 136 -6.64 -9.55 -5.71
CA ALA A 136 -6.87 -8.29 -5.01
C ALA A 136 -7.98 -8.42 -3.97
N ALA A 137 -9.13 -9.01 -4.35
CA ALA A 137 -10.24 -9.24 -3.46
C ALA A 137 -9.85 -10.13 -2.28
N ALA A 138 -9.11 -11.22 -2.52
CA ALA A 138 -8.62 -12.10 -1.46
C ALA A 138 -7.71 -11.35 -0.47
N VAL A 139 -6.78 -10.53 -0.97
CA VAL A 139 -5.89 -9.72 -0.13
C VAL A 139 -6.67 -8.67 0.66
N PHE A 140 -7.60 -7.95 0.04
CA PHE A 140 -8.43 -6.96 0.72
C PHE A 140 -9.35 -7.61 1.77
N MET A 141 -9.94 -8.76 1.48
CA MET A 141 -10.76 -9.51 2.42
C MET A 141 -9.93 -9.97 3.61
N LEU A 142 -8.78 -10.60 3.38
CA LEU A 142 -7.89 -11.04 4.45
C LEU A 142 -7.41 -9.86 5.30
N GLY A 143 -6.93 -8.80 4.65
CA GLY A 143 -6.49 -7.58 5.33
C GLY A 143 -7.62 -6.95 6.14
N GLY A 144 -8.82 -6.83 5.57
CA GLY A 144 -10.02 -6.32 6.25
C GLY A 144 -10.41 -7.15 7.47
N VAL A 145 -10.40 -8.48 7.35
CA VAL A 145 -10.66 -9.39 8.48
C VAL A 145 -9.61 -9.22 9.58
N LEU A 146 -8.33 -9.16 9.22
CA LEU A 146 -7.25 -8.96 10.19
C LEU A 146 -7.36 -7.60 10.89
N LEU A 147 -7.69 -6.55 10.15
CA LEU A 147 -7.89 -5.21 10.69
C LEU A 147 -9.10 -5.12 11.62
N TYR A 148 -10.19 -5.80 11.27
CA TYR A 148 -11.37 -5.87 12.12
C TYR A 148 -11.09 -6.63 13.42
N ARG A 149 -10.44 -7.80 13.33
CA ARG A 149 -10.15 -8.66 14.49
C ARG A 149 -9.15 -8.06 15.47
N HIS A 150 -8.21 -7.26 14.99
CA HIS A 150 -7.14 -6.68 15.81
C HIS A 150 -7.31 -5.16 16.00
N ALA A 151 -8.50 -4.63 15.74
CA ALA A 151 -8.79 -3.23 15.96
C ALA A 151 -8.56 -2.88 17.45
N PRO A 152 -7.89 -1.76 17.77
CA PRO A 152 -7.77 -1.32 19.15
C PRO A 152 -9.17 -1.08 19.72
N ALA A 153 -9.40 -1.51 20.96
CA ALA A 153 -10.63 -1.16 21.69
C ALA A 153 -10.80 0.37 21.67
N ALA A 154 -12.06 0.83 21.56
CA ALA A 154 -12.34 2.25 21.64
C ALA A 154 -11.81 2.78 22.98
N ALA A 155 -10.84 3.69 22.91
CA ALA A 155 -10.36 4.47 24.04
C ALA A 155 -11.24 5.69 24.24
#